data_AF-A0A232EFB8-F1
#
_entry.id   AF-A0A232EFB8-F1
#
_cell.length_a   1.000
_cell.length_b   1.000
_cell.length_c   1.000
_cell.angle_alpha   90.00
_cell.angle_beta   90.00
_cell.angle_gamma   90.00
#
_symmetry.space_group_name_H-M   'P 1'
#
loop_
_entity.id
_entity.type
_entity.pdbx_description
1 polymer ?
#
loop_
_entity_poly.entity_id
_entity_poly.type
_entity_poly.pdbx_seq_one_letter_code
_entity_poly.pdbx_strand_id
1 'polypeptide(L)'
;MFNLSLSYRIECGRKLDHNLQDQAVLVQTLKETAQLIMVPYAYTKVRLDNYNEMYSIVIKAAETISKRYGSKYTPGSLAETMYPVSGVSVDWAKAVLKSPLAFAYQLRDRGDFVMLLPPEQIIPTG
;
A
#
# COMPACT_ATOMS: atom_id res chain seq x y z
N MET A 1 -13.26 27.72 32.50
CA MET A 1 -14.30 26.66 32.52
C MET A 1 -14.39 26.08 31.10
N PHE A 2 -14.15 24.77 31.00
CA PHE A 2 -14.35 23.84 29.86
C PHE A 2 -13.88 24.23 28.46
N ASN A 3 -12.75 23.64 28.05
CA ASN A 3 -12.36 23.46 26.67
C ASN A 3 -12.56 21.96 26.34
N LEU A 4 -13.47 21.66 25.41
CA LEU A 4 -13.68 20.32 24.85
C LEU A 4 -13.07 20.32 23.45
N SER A 5 -11.93 19.66 23.28
CA SER A 5 -11.52 19.17 21.96
C SER A 5 -11.35 17.66 22.05
N LEU A 6 -12.33 16.92 21.52
CA LEU A 6 -12.20 15.49 21.28
C LEU A 6 -11.07 15.27 20.27
N SER A 7 -9.93 14.77 20.74
CA SER A 7 -8.94 14.11 19.89
C SER A 7 -9.44 12.69 19.59
N TYR A 8 -10.09 12.50 18.44
CA TYR A 8 -10.28 11.17 17.88
C TYR A 8 -8.90 10.65 17.43
N ARG A 9 -8.24 9.91 18.31
CA ARG A 9 -7.00 9.17 18.03
C ARG A 9 -7.31 8.05 17.03
N ILE A 10 -6.75 8.14 15.82
CA ILE A 10 -6.54 6.96 14.97
C ILE A 10 -5.40 6.16 15.61
N GLU A 11 -5.74 5.19 16.46
CA GLU A 11 -4.78 4.43 17.29
C GLU A 11 -4.46 3.03 16.74
N CYS A 12 -5.01 2.64 15.59
CA CYS A 12 -4.94 1.25 15.11
C CYS A 12 -3.52 0.80 14.66
N GLY A 13 -2.65 1.71 14.19
CA GLY A 13 -1.30 1.35 13.74
C GLY A 13 -0.19 1.43 14.80
N ARG A 14 -0.41 2.12 15.93
CA ARG A 14 0.66 2.41 16.92
C ARG A 14 0.96 1.28 17.90
N LYS A 15 0.07 0.28 18.01
CA LYS A 15 0.25 -0.89 18.89
C LYS A 15 0.98 -2.05 18.23
N LEU A 16 1.53 -1.84 17.03
CA LEU A 16 2.38 -2.83 16.39
C LEU A 16 3.72 -2.88 17.13
N ASP A 17 4.09 -4.09 17.55
CA ASP A 17 5.28 -4.39 18.35
C ASP A 17 6.56 -3.77 17.74
N HIS A 18 7.46 -3.27 18.58
CA HIS A 18 8.75 -2.71 18.16
C HIS A 18 9.66 -3.75 17.46
N ASN A 19 9.30 -5.04 17.51
CA ASN A 19 10.03 -6.14 16.89
C ASN A 19 9.77 -6.35 15.38
N LEU A 20 9.11 -5.40 14.70
CA LEU A 20 8.78 -5.50 13.27
C LEU A 20 9.77 -4.80 12.33
N GLN A 21 10.86 -4.23 12.85
CA GLN A 21 11.79 -3.41 12.06
C GLN A 21 12.42 -4.19 10.88
N ASP A 22 12.59 -5.50 11.03
CA ASP A 22 13.17 -6.39 10.00
C ASP A 22 12.11 -7.12 9.15
N GLN A 23 10.82 -6.84 9.36
CA GLN A 23 9.74 -7.54 8.64
C GLN A 23 9.29 -6.79 7.40
N ALA A 24 8.85 -7.55 6.40
CA ALA A 24 8.14 -7.02 5.25
C ALA A 24 6.74 -6.55 5.66
N VAL A 25 6.42 -5.30 5.35
CA VAL A 25 5.10 -4.71 5.61
C VAL A 25 4.33 -4.59 4.31
N LEU A 26 3.31 -5.43 4.15
CA LEU A 26 2.29 -5.28 3.13
C LEU A 26 1.12 -4.49 3.71
N VAL A 27 0.77 -3.38 3.06
CA VAL A 27 -0.47 -2.66 3.34
C VAL A 27 -1.45 -2.92 2.20
N GLN A 28 -2.53 -3.63 2.50
CA GLN A 28 -3.63 -3.81 1.54
C GLN A 28 -4.69 -2.73 1.77
N THR A 29 -5.03 -1.99 0.71
CA THR A 29 -6.12 -1.02 0.78
C THR A 29 -7.43 -1.73 0.43
N LEU A 30 -8.36 -1.81 1.40
CA LEU A 30 -9.66 -2.46 1.21
C LEU A 30 -10.77 -1.50 0.76
N LYS A 31 -10.49 -0.20 0.64
CA LYS A 31 -11.48 0.84 0.34
C LYS A 31 -11.60 1.17 -1.15
N GLU A 32 -10.54 0.90 -1.93
CA GLU A 32 -10.42 1.32 -3.32
C GLU A 32 -9.69 0.23 -4.12
N THR A 33 -10.11 0.04 -5.38
CA THR A 33 -9.57 -0.97 -6.30
C THR A 33 -9.11 -0.30 -7.58
N ALA A 34 -7.88 -0.62 -8.01
CA ALA A 34 -7.30 -0.04 -9.22
C ALA A 34 -6.22 -0.91 -9.88
N GLN A 35 -5.95 -2.10 -9.32
CA GLN A 35 -4.81 -2.95 -9.72
C GLN A 35 -3.47 -2.21 -9.70
N LEU A 36 -3.06 -1.73 -8.52
CA LEU A 36 -1.81 -1.00 -8.31
C LEU A 36 -0.94 -1.72 -7.27
N ILE A 37 0.39 -1.74 -7.49
CA ILE A 37 1.38 -2.18 -6.49
C ILE A 37 2.38 -1.05 -6.31
N MET A 38 2.36 -0.38 -5.17
CA MET A 38 3.03 0.90 -5.04
C MET A 38 3.96 0.98 -3.85
N VAL A 39 5.06 1.71 -4.01
CA VAL A 39 6.04 1.97 -2.96
C VAL A 39 5.81 3.37 -2.34
N PRO A 40 6.18 3.58 -1.07
CA PRO A 40 6.20 4.90 -0.45
C PRO A 40 7.12 5.89 -1.19
N TYR A 41 7.06 7.20 -0.93
CA TYR A 41 6.09 7.85 -0.05
C TYR A 41 4.82 8.25 -0.81
N ALA A 42 3.69 8.29 -0.10
CA ALA A 42 2.46 8.86 -0.64
C ALA A 42 2.38 10.37 -0.42
N TYR A 43 2.98 10.92 0.63
CA TYR A 43 2.86 12.37 0.92
C TYR A 43 3.77 13.25 0.05
N THR A 44 4.74 12.66 -0.65
CA THR A 44 5.75 13.40 -1.42
C THR A 44 6.25 12.58 -2.61
N LYS A 45 6.72 13.27 -3.66
CA LYS A 45 7.40 12.65 -4.80
C LYS A 45 8.88 12.36 -4.53
N VAL A 46 9.39 12.73 -3.34
CA VAL A 46 10.74 12.37 -2.91
C VAL A 46 10.85 10.85 -2.80
N ARG A 47 11.92 10.30 -3.38
CA ARG A 47 12.16 8.86 -3.42
C ARG A 47 12.71 8.35 -2.10
N LEU A 48 12.49 7.06 -1.86
CA LEU A 48 13.02 6.30 -0.73
C LEU A 48 14.53 6.09 -0.88
N ASP A 49 15.23 5.93 0.25
CA ASP A 49 16.66 5.61 0.25
C ASP A 49 16.96 4.31 -0.52
N ASN A 50 16.09 3.31 -0.42
CA ASN A 50 16.17 2.04 -1.16
C ASN A 50 15.11 1.92 -2.27
N TYR A 51 14.76 3.03 -2.93
CA TYR A 51 13.71 3.06 -3.94
C TYR A 51 13.91 2.02 -5.06
N ASN A 52 15.13 1.91 -5.61
CA ASN A 52 15.40 1.01 -6.73
C ASN A 52 15.16 -0.47 -6.38
N GLU A 53 15.56 -0.88 -5.18
CA GLU A 53 15.34 -2.23 -4.67
C GLU A 53 13.84 -2.51 -4.54
N MET A 54 13.11 -1.62 -3.86
CA MET A 54 11.67 -1.80 -3.67
C MET A 54 10.89 -1.74 -4.98
N TYR A 55 11.30 -0.87 -5.91
CA TYR A 55 10.68 -0.76 -7.22
C TYR A 55 10.88 -2.04 -8.06
N SER A 56 12.06 -2.66 -7.98
CA SER A 56 12.33 -3.94 -8.62
C SER A 56 11.42 -5.06 -8.09
N ILE A 57 11.15 -5.06 -6.78
CA ILE A 57 10.27 -6.04 -6.13
C ILE A 57 8.83 -5.88 -6.62
N VAL A 58 8.29 -4.65 -6.67
CA VAL A 58 6.91 -4.43 -7.11
C VAL A 58 6.72 -4.70 -8.61
N ILE A 59 7.73 -4.42 -9.44
CA ILE A 59 7.74 -4.85 -10.86
C ILE A 59 7.64 -6.37 -10.94
N LYS A 60 8.51 -7.08 -10.19
CA LYS A 60 8.53 -8.54 -10.22
C LYS A 60 7.21 -9.15 -9.75
N ALA A 61 6.58 -8.55 -8.75
CA ALA A 61 5.26 -8.95 -8.27
C ALA A 61 4.20 -8.78 -9.37
N ALA A 62 4.15 -7.62 -10.03
CA ALA A 62 3.21 -7.34 -11.12
C ALA A 62 3.38 -8.32 -12.30
N GLU A 63 4.62 -8.61 -12.72
CA GLU A 63 4.91 -9.58 -13.76
C GLU A 63 4.45 -10.99 -13.39
N THR A 64 4.68 -11.40 -12.14
CA THR A 64 4.34 -12.75 -11.66
C THR A 64 2.84 -12.97 -11.63
N ILE A 65 2.09 -11.99 -11.13
CA ILE A 65 0.62 -12.00 -11.13
C ILE A 65 0.10 -12.04 -12.57
N SER A 66 0.71 -11.27 -13.47
CA SER A 66 0.32 -11.26 -14.88
C SER A 66 0.53 -12.60 -15.58
N LYS A 67 1.68 -13.24 -15.34
CA LYS A 67 1.98 -14.58 -15.88
C LYS A 67 1.00 -15.65 -15.39
N ARG A 68 0.58 -15.58 -14.12
CA ARG A 68 -0.29 -16.61 -13.52
C ARG A 68 -1.76 -16.43 -13.87
N TYR A 69 -2.27 -15.20 -13.83
CA TYR A 69 -3.71 -14.92 -13.89
C TYR A 69 -4.12 -13.91 -14.98
N GLY A 70 -3.19 -13.48 -15.84
CA GLY A 70 -3.45 -12.50 -16.91
C GLY A 70 -3.70 -11.06 -16.42
N SER A 71 -3.73 -10.84 -15.11
CA SER A 71 -3.95 -9.54 -14.49
C SER A 71 -2.84 -8.56 -14.79
N LYS A 72 -3.18 -7.28 -14.98
CA LYS A 72 -2.22 -6.21 -15.23
C LYS A 72 -2.23 -5.23 -14.07
N TYR A 73 -1.22 -5.35 -13.21
CA TYR A 73 -0.99 -4.42 -12.13
C TYR A 73 0.03 -3.36 -12.54
N THR A 74 -0.20 -2.12 -12.12
CA THR A 74 0.72 -1.01 -12.41
C THR A 74 1.66 -0.82 -11.20
N PRO A 75 2.97 -1.06 -11.37
CA PRO A 75 3.96 -0.74 -10.34
C PRO A 75 4.31 0.75 -10.34
N GLY A 76 4.48 1.36 -9.17
CA GLY A 76 4.82 2.80 -9.11
C GLY A 76 5.14 3.35 -7.72
N SER A 77 5.48 4.63 -7.66
CA SER A 77 5.44 5.39 -6.40
C SER A 77 3.99 5.78 -6.10
N LEU A 78 3.58 5.73 -4.82
CA LEU A 78 2.24 6.14 -4.39
C LEU A 78 1.90 7.56 -4.84
N ALA A 79 2.76 8.54 -4.54
CA ALA A 79 2.51 9.94 -4.86
C ALA A 79 2.48 10.26 -6.37
N GLU A 80 3.04 9.38 -7.21
CA GLU A 80 3.09 9.55 -8.66
C GLU A 80 1.99 8.78 -9.39
N THR A 81 1.61 7.61 -8.86
CA THR A 81 0.60 6.74 -9.47
C THR A 81 -0.81 7.16 -9.11
N MET A 82 -0.99 7.75 -7.92
CA MET A 82 -2.26 8.29 -7.45
C MET A 82 -2.16 9.83 -7.37
N TYR A 83 -2.30 10.36 -6.16
CA TYR A 83 -2.15 11.77 -5.82
C TYR A 83 -1.51 11.85 -4.42
N PRO A 84 -0.80 12.94 -4.09
CA PRO A 84 -0.14 13.03 -2.80
C PRO A 84 -1.14 12.99 -1.63
N VAL A 85 -0.91 12.11 -0.67
CA VAL A 85 -1.72 11.97 0.56
C VAL A 85 -0.84 11.71 1.77
N SER A 86 -1.22 12.29 2.92
CA SER A 86 -0.53 12.07 4.20
C SER A 86 -1.29 11.08 5.09
N GLY A 87 -0.58 10.46 6.04
CA GLY A 87 -1.20 9.62 7.06
C GLY A 87 -1.48 8.18 6.62
N VAL A 88 -0.96 7.75 5.48
CA VAL A 88 -1.02 6.35 5.06
C VAL A 88 -0.06 5.49 5.89
N SER A 89 -0.51 4.30 6.28
CA SER A 89 0.26 3.40 7.16
C SER A 89 1.56 2.91 6.54
N VAL A 90 1.61 2.79 5.21
CA VAL A 90 2.82 2.37 4.49
C VAL A 90 3.95 3.40 4.59
N ASP A 91 3.61 4.69 4.60
CA ASP A 91 4.59 5.77 4.83
C ASP A 91 5.10 5.74 6.26
N TRP A 92 4.21 5.47 7.23
CA TRP A 92 4.60 5.32 8.64
C TRP A 92 5.51 4.10 8.85
N ALA A 93 5.19 2.96 8.24
CA ALA A 93 6.01 1.75 8.30
C ALA A 93 7.42 2.02 7.76
N LYS A 94 7.54 2.78 6.67
CA LYS A 94 8.85 3.15 6.13
C LYS A 94 9.57 4.19 6.98
N ALA A 95 8.89 5.26 7.39
CA ALA A 95 9.51 6.39 8.07
C ALA A 95 9.87 6.11 9.54
N VAL A 96 9.00 5.37 10.25
CA VAL A 96 9.09 5.16 11.71
C VAL A 96 9.59 3.76 12.04
N LEU A 97 9.00 2.70 11.46
CA LEU A 97 9.48 1.33 11.70
C LEU A 97 10.77 1.01 10.93
N LYS A 98 11.16 1.85 9.96
CA LYS A 98 12.34 1.64 9.11
C LYS A 98 12.32 0.30 8.37
N SER A 99 11.12 -0.25 8.12
CA SER A 99 10.97 -1.53 7.44
C SER A 99 11.70 -1.51 6.09
N PRO A 100 12.51 -2.54 5.78
CA PRO A 100 13.24 -2.61 4.52
C PRO A 100 12.29 -2.72 3.33
N LEU A 101 11.17 -3.43 3.50
CA LEU A 101 10.18 -3.69 2.47
C LEU A 101 8.79 -3.22 2.93
N ALA A 102 8.30 -2.12 2.35
CA ALA A 102 6.96 -1.60 2.62
C ALA A 102 6.24 -1.24 1.32
N PHE A 103 5.08 -1.82 1.02
CA PHE A 103 4.34 -1.46 -0.19
C PHE A 103 2.83 -1.54 0.00
N ALA A 104 2.12 -0.75 -0.80
CA ALA A 104 0.67 -0.75 -0.87
C ALA A 104 0.19 -1.62 -2.04
N TYR A 105 -0.85 -2.41 -1.81
CA TYR A 105 -1.48 -3.23 -2.83
C TYR A 105 -2.96 -2.89 -2.94
N GLN A 106 -3.37 -2.37 -4.10
CA GLN A 106 -4.76 -2.18 -4.48
C GLN A 106 -5.16 -3.29 -5.43
N LEU A 107 -6.06 -4.16 -4.97
CA LEU A 107 -6.48 -5.37 -5.67
C LEU A 107 -7.31 -5.08 -6.93
N ARG A 108 -7.78 -6.17 -7.55
CA ARG A 108 -8.80 -6.11 -8.61
C ARG A 108 -10.07 -5.42 -8.10
N ASP A 109 -10.82 -4.76 -8.97
CA ASP A 109 -10.57 -4.53 -10.40
C ASP A 109 -10.07 -3.09 -10.65
N ARG A 110 -10.45 -2.48 -11.78
CA ARG A 110 -10.15 -1.09 -12.11
C ARG A 110 -11.36 -0.16 -11.96
N GLY A 111 -12.31 -0.53 -11.11
CA GLY A 111 -13.51 0.23 -10.80
C GLY A 111 -14.81 -0.32 -11.41
N ASP A 112 -14.80 -1.50 -12.05
CA ASP A 112 -16.01 -2.08 -12.66
C ASP A 112 -17.00 -2.55 -11.59
N PHE A 113 -16.48 -3.17 -10.53
CA PHE A 113 -17.23 -3.67 -9.39
C PHE A 113 -16.94 -2.91 -8.09
N VAL A 114 -15.87 -2.09 -8.07
CA VAL A 114 -15.42 -1.27 -6.94
C VAL A 114 -15.11 -2.10 -5.68
N MET A 115 -16.12 -2.55 -4.94
CA MET A 115 -16.00 -3.42 -3.76
C MET A 115 -16.88 -4.68 -3.84
N LEU A 116 -17.63 -4.88 -4.93
CA LEU A 116 -18.55 -6.01 -5.13
C LEU A 116 -18.00 -6.99 -6.18
N LEU A 117 -16.71 -7.33 -6.04
CA LEU A 117 -16.03 -8.22 -6.98
C LEU A 117 -16.73 -9.61 -6.99
N PRO A 118 -17.06 -10.17 -8.17
CA PRO A 118 -17.71 -11.47 -8.25
C PRO A 118 -16.87 -12.59 -7.62
N PRO A 119 -17.49 -13.65 -7.03
CA PRO A 119 -16.76 -14.75 -6.39
C PRO A 119 -15.73 -15.45 -7.30
N GLU A 120 -15.98 -15.48 -8.60
CA GLU A 120 -15.08 -16.07 -9.61
C GLU A 120 -13.75 -15.31 -9.72
N GLN A 121 -13.69 -14.07 -9.22
CA GLN A 121 -12.51 -13.23 -9.20
C GLN A 121 -11.71 -13.35 -7.89
N ILE A 122 -12.17 -14.10 -6.88
CA ILE A 122 -11.45 -14.26 -5.61
C ILE A 122 -10.09 -14.93 -5.84
N ILE A 123 -10.07 -16.13 -6.44
CA ILE A 123 -8.81 -16.88 -6.69
C ILE A 123 -7.88 -16.14 -7.67
N PRO A 124 -8.38 -15.56 -8.79
CA PRO A 124 -7.51 -14.82 -9.72
C PRO A 124 -6.96 -13.48 -9.17
N THR A 125 -7.43 -13.00 -8.03
CA THR A 125 -6.95 -11.74 -7.43
C THR A 125 -5.57 -11.86 -6.78
N GLY A 126 -5.21 -13.05 -6.29
CA GLY A 126 -3.93 -13.31 -5.63
C GLY A 126 -3.96 -14.60 -4.83
#